data_AF-A0A8B9XL98-F1
#
_entry.id   AF-A0A8B9XL98-F1
#
_cell.length_a   1.000
_cell.length_b   1.000
_cell.length_c   1.000
_cell.angle_alpha   90.00
_cell.angle_beta   90.00
_cell.angle_gamma   90.00
#
_symmetry.space_group_name_H-M   'P 1'
#
loop_
_entity.id
_entity.type
_entity.pdbx_description
1 polymer ?
#
loop_
_entity_poly.entity_id
_entity_poly.type
_entity_poly.pdbx_seq_one_letter_code
_entity_poly.pdbx_strand_id
1 'polypeptide(L)'
;MLLYRSAAWFAKGLREYTKSGYESASKDFVPDDLEVQVPGRAFMVTGGNSGIGKATAMEIAKRGGTVHLVCRDHSRAEGAKAEIIRESGNQNIFLHIVDLSLPKSVWKFVENFKQEHTLNVLINNAGCMVNKRELTEDGLEKNFATNTLGVYVLTTALIPVLEKEHDPRVITVSSGGMLVQKLNTDDPQSERTAFDGTMVYAQNKRQQVVLTERWARAHPAIHFSCMHPGWVDTPGVRLSMPGFHARLGARLRSEAQGADTVLWLALAPAATAQPSGCFFQGDFLSEPQPEGVWRWTLLSPRSCGEGLSPFPLMCWPAFGGRLLGLLFWEGPHLWLCTPGFLHPPSRTQWVL
;
A
#
# COMPACT_ATOMS: atom_id res chain seq x y z
N MET A 1 -16.57 -14.06 18.67
CA MET A 1 -16.16 -14.06 17.24
C MET A 1 -14.71 -13.64 16.99
N LEU A 2 -14.16 -12.62 17.66
CA LEU A 2 -12.76 -12.19 17.44
C LEU A 2 -11.73 -13.31 17.73
N LEU A 3 -11.86 -14.00 18.87
CA LEU A 3 -10.90 -15.04 19.28
C LEU A 3 -10.78 -16.19 18.26
N TYR A 4 -11.90 -16.69 17.74
CA TYR A 4 -11.90 -17.73 16.70
C TYR A 4 -11.19 -17.26 15.43
N ARG A 5 -11.45 -16.02 14.98
CA ARG A 5 -10.81 -15.46 13.78
C ARG A 5 -9.32 -15.30 13.95
N SER A 6 -8.89 -14.77 15.10
CA SER A 6 -7.47 -14.63 15.41
C SER A 6 -6.78 -16.01 15.49
N ALA A 7 -7.44 -17.00 16.08
CA ALA A 7 -6.91 -18.37 16.15
C ALA A 7 -6.82 -19.04 14.76
N ALA A 8 -7.87 -18.94 13.95
CA ALA A 8 -7.90 -19.49 12.59
C ALA A 8 -6.87 -18.79 11.68
N TRP A 9 -6.76 -17.45 11.78
CA TRP A 9 -5.75 -16.68 11.05
C TRP A 9 -4.33 -17.09 11.45
N PHE A 10 -4.07 -17.24 12.75
CA PHE A 10 -2.75 -17.65 13.23
C PHE A 10 -2.40 -19.08 12.81
N ALA A 11 -3.37 -20.01 12.87
CA ALA A 11 -3.19 -21.38 12.40
C ALA A 11 -2.87 -21.43 10.90
N LYS A 12 -3.62 -20.67 10.08
CA LYS A 12 -3.32 -20.50 8.65
C LYS A 12 -1.93 -19.90 8.45
N GLY A 13 -1.59 -18.86 9.21
CA GLY A 13 -0.31 -18.17 9.10
C GLY A 13 0.90 -19.03 9.45
N LEU A 14 0.80 -19.88 10.46
CA LEU A 14 1.86 -20.84 10.78
C LEU A 14 2.15 -21.81 9.63
N ARG A 15 1.11 -22.18 8.87
CA ARG A 15 1.21 -23.07 7.71
C ARG A 15 1.75 -22.35 6.47
N GLU A 16 1.26 -21.16 6.16
CA GLU A 16 1.46 -20.54 4.84
C GLU A 16 2.40 -19.31 4.86
N TYR A 17 2.42 -18.55 5.95
CA TYR A 17 3.13 -17.27 5.99
C TYR A 17 4.58 -17.41 6.47
N THR A 18 4.99 -18.59 6.92
CA THR A 18 6.34 -18.91 7.39
C THR A 18 7.29 -19.25 6.24
N LYS A 19 8.58 -19.41 6.56
CA LYS A 19 9.62 -19.91 5.65
C LYS A 19 9.27 -21.28 5.07
N SER A 20 8.80 -22.22 5.89
CA SER A 20 8.39 -23.54 5.40
C SER A 20 7.16 -23.47 4.50
N GLY A 21 6.24 -22.53 4.77
CA GLY A 21 5.10 -22.25 3.89
C GLY A 21 5.55 -21.77 2.52
N TYR A 22 6.51 -20.83 2.49
CA TYR A 22 7.17 -20.40 1.25
C TYR A 22 7.84 -21.57 0.51
N GLU A 23 8.66 -22.37 1.19
CA GLU A 23 9.39 -23.49 0.57
C GLU A 23 8.47 -24.57 0.01
N SER A 24 7.28 -24.74 0.59
CA SER A 24 6.26 -25.62 0.05
C SER A 24 5.63 -25.04 -1.21
N ALA A 25 5.22 -23.77 -1.16
CA ALA A 25 4.60 -23.04 -2.26
C ALA A 25 5.54 -22.88 -3.47
N SER A 26 6.82 -22.63 -3.21
CA SER A 26 7.82 -22.37 -4.26
C SER A 26 8.05 -23.53 -5.21
N LYS A 27 7.56 -24.73 -4.87
CA LYS A 27 7.62 -25.92 -5.75
C LYS A 27 6.66 -25.82 -6.93
N ASP A 28 5.59 -25.06 -6.78
CA ASP A 28 4.55 -24.86 -7.79
C ASP A 28 4.73 -23.52 -8.53
N PHE A 29 5.80 -22.77 -8.21
CA PHE A 29 6.12 -21.53 -8.92
C PHE A 29 6.50 -21.83 -10.37
N VAL A 30 5.95 -21.05 -11.28
CA VAL A 30 6.34 -21.05 -12.69
C VAL A 30 7.56 -20.13 -12.83
N PRO A 31 8.77 -20.64 -13.06
CA PRO A 31 9.98 -19.80 -13.09
C PRO A 31 9.90 -18.70 -14.16
N ASP A 32 9.35 -19.04 -15.32
CA ASP A 32 9.20 -18.15 -16.49
C ASP A 32 8.42 -16.87 -16.16
N ASP A 33 7.51 -16.89 -15.17
CA ASP A 33 6.76 -15.71 -14.75
C ASP A 33 7.66 -14.61 -14.15
N LEU A 34 8.84 -14.98 -13.63
CA LEU A 34 9.80 -14.09 -12.99
C LEU A 34 11.08 -13.84 -13.80
N GLU A 35 11.25 -14.56 -14.91
CA GLU A 35 12.33 -14.38 -15.90
C GLU A 35 12.05 -13.22 -16.88
N VAL A 36 11.41 -12.17 -16.40
CA VAL A 36 11.04 -10.99 -17.20
C VAL A 36 12.12 -9.91 -17.05
N GLN A 37 12.74 -9.52 -18.17
CA GLN A 37 13.56 -8.32 -18.25
C GLN A 37 12.68 -7.09 -18.47
N VAL A 38 13.01 -5.98 -17.82
CA VAL A 38 12.20 -4.74 -17.84
C VAL A 38 13.00 -3.47 -18.20
N PRO A 39 13.92 -3.51 -19.19
CA PRO A 39 14.61 -2.30 -19.62
C PRO A 39 13.60 -1.26 -20.13
N GLY A 40 13.84 0.01 -19.80
CA GLY A 40 12.98 1.12 -20.20
C GLY A 40 11.67 1.26 -19.40
N ARG A 41 11.39 0.36 -18.44
CA ARG A 41 10.26 0.52 -17.50
C ARG A 41 10.71 1.18 -16.21
N ALA A 42 9.91 2.12 -15.72
CA ALA A 42 10.12 2.86 -14.48
C ALA A 42 9.25 2.32 -13.34
N PHE A 43 9.88 2.08 -12.20
CA PHE A 43 9.28 1.54 -10.98
C PHE A 43 9.53 2.49 -9.82
N MET A 44 8.49 2.79 -9.03
CA MET A 44 8.62 3.55 -7.79
C MET A 44 8.39 2.63 -6.60
N VAL A 45 9.37 2.53 -5.70
CA VAL A 45 9.30 1.69 -4.50
C VAL A 45 9.39 2.56 -3.26
N THR A 46 8.28 2.66 -2.53
CA THR A 46 8.26 3.34 -1.23
C THR A 46 8.89 2.47 -0.15
N GLY A 47 9.72 3.06 0.71
CA GLY A 47 10.50 2.32 1.70
C GLY A 47 11.52 1.39 1.06
N GLY A 48 12.04 1.76 -0.12
CA GLY A 48 12.99 0.95 -0.90
C GLY A 48 14.39 0.82 -0.30
N ASN A 49 14.65 1.41 0.87
CA ASN A 49 15.96 1.37 1.52
C ASN A 49 16.14 0.23 2.55
N SER A 50 15.11 -0.57 2.83
CA SER A 50 15.19 -1.64 3.83
C SER A 50 14.13 -2.72 3.59
N GLY A 51 14.34 -3.92 4.15
CA GLY A 51 13.30 -4.94 4.17
C GLY A 51 12.92 -5.42 2.77
N ILE A 52 11.65 -5.80 2.66
CA ILE A 52 10.99 -6.23 1.42
C ILE A 52 11.14 -5.17 0.32
N GLY A 53 11.06 -3.88 0.66
CA GLY A 53 11.21 -2.79 -0.29
C GLY A 53 12.59 -2.78 -0.98
N LYS A 54 13.67 -2.95 -0.20
CA LYS A 54 15.03 -3.04 -0.76
C LYS A 54 15.21 -4.29 -1.62
N ALA A 55 14.73 -5.43 -1.14
CA ALA A 55 14.78 -6.68 -1.90
C ALA A 55 14.02 -6.56 -3.24
N THR A 56 12.84 -5.94 -3.23
CA THR A 56 12.05 -5.66 -4.44
C THR A 56 12.80 -4.75 -5.39
N ALA A 57 13.34 -3.63 -4.90
CA ALA A 57 14.11 -2.68 -5.70
C ALA A 57 15.37 -3.31 -6.32
N MET A 58 16.09 -4.13 -5.56
CA MET A 58 17.27 -4.88 -6.03
C MET A 58 16.92 -5.80 -7.20
N GLU A 59 15.85 -6.59 -7.05
CA GLU A 59 15.45 -7.56 -8.08
C GLU A 59 14.91 -6.88 -9.35
N ILE A 60 14.23 -5.74 -9.23
CA ILE A 60 13.84 -4.92 -10.38
C ILE A 60 15.08 -4.34 -11.07
N ALA A 61 16.05 -3.83 -10.28
CA ALA A 61 17.28 -3.26 -10.83
C ALA A 61 18.11 -4.29 -11.60
N LYS A 62 18.23 -5.53 -11.08
CA LYS A 62 18.90 -6.65 -11.76
C LYS A 62 18.24 -7.05 -13.08
N ARG A 63 16.95 -6.74 -13.26
CA ARG A 63 16.18 -6.97 -14.49
C ARG A 63 16.20 -5.77 -15.45
N GLY A 64 17.06 -4.78 -15.20
CA GLY A 64 17.25 -3.60 -16.05
C GLY A 64 16.23 -2.48 -15.88
N GLY A 65 15.34 -2.56 -14.87
CA GLY A 65 14.34 -1.53 -14.61
C GLY A 65 14.94 -0.24 -14.06
N THR A 66 14.32 0.89 -14.37
CA THR A 66 14.59 2.17 -13.70
C THR A 66 13.88 2.17 -12.35
N VAL A 67 14.60 2.42 -11.26
CA VAL A 67 14.05 2.34 -9.90
C VAL A 67 14.12 3.69 -9.19
N HIS A 68 12.97 4.21 -8.81
CA HIS A 68 12.80 5.38 -7.96
C HIS A 68 12.55 4.94 -6.51
N LEU A 69 13.54 5.12 -5.64
CA LEU A 69 13.45 4.81 -4.22
C LEU A 69 12.86 6.02 -3.48
N VAL A 70 11.67 5.87 -2.93
CA VAL A 70 11.03 6.89 -2.08
C VAL A 70 11.25 6.54 -0.62
N CYS A 71 12.09 7.29 0.07
CA CYS A 71 12.59 6.96 1.40
C CYS A 71 12.56 8.18 2.33
N ARG A 72 12.41 7.97 3.64
CA ARG A 72 12.43 9.09 4.60
C ARG A 72 13.82 9.49 5.09
N ASP A 73 14.75 8.54 5.13
CA ASP A 73 16.07 8.70 5.75
C ASP A 73 17.14 8.75 4.67
N HIS A 74 17.79 9.90 4.51
CA HIS A 74 18.76 10.14 3.45
C HIS A 74 19.96 9.18 3.53
N SER A 75 20.58 9.04 4.71
CA SER A 75 21.80 8.24 4.86
C SER A 75 21.57 6.77 4.56
N ARG A 76 20.49 6.19 5.11
CA ARG A 76 20.12 4.80 4.84
C ARG A 76 19.73 4.59 3.39
N ALA A 77 19.10 5.57 2.76
CA ALA A 77 18.64 5.47 1.39
C ALA A 77 19.81 5.56 0.39
N GLU A 78 20.80 6.43 0.64
CA GLU A 78 22.05 6.45 -0.14
C GLU A 78 22.83 5.14 -0.01
N GLY A 79 22.93 4.59 1.21
CA GLY A 79 23.56 3.28 1.41
C GLY A 79 22.87 2.16 0.62
N ALA A 80 21.54 2.12 0.63
CA ALA A 80 20.77 1.16 -0.15
C ALA A 80 20.92 1.35 -1.66
N LYS A 81 20.92 2.61 -2.14
CA LYS A 81 21.16 2.93 -3.56
C LYS A 81 22.54 2.42 -4.00
N ALA A 82 23.59 2.71 -3.24
CA ALA A 82 24.95 2.26 -3.55
C ALA A 82 25.06 0.73 -3.58
N GLU A 83 24.41 0.04 -2.64
CA GLU A 83 24.33 -1.42 -2.60
C GLU A 83 23.61 -1.98 -3.84
N ILE A 84 22.45 -1.43 -4.19
CA ILE A 84 21.68 -1.84 -5.37
C ILE A 84 22.49 -1.66 -6.66
N ILE A 85 23.13 -0.50 -6.84
CA ILE A 85 23.96 -0.23 -8.01
C ILE A 85 25.12 -1.23 -8.10
N ARG A 86 25.81 -1.47 -6.99
CA ARG A 86 26.96 -2.40 -6.94
C ARG A 86 26.57 -3.83 -7.29
N GLU A 87 25.43 -4.30 -6.82
CA GLU A 87 25.02 -5.71 -7.00
C GLU A 87 24.25 -5.96 -8.30
N SER A 88 23.52 -4.96 -8.81
CA SER A 88 22.78 -5.10 -10.07
C SER A 88 23.57 -4.65 -11.30
N GLY A 89 24.59 -3.81 -11.13
CA GLY A 89 25.28 -3.12 -12.24
C GLY A 89 24.45 -2.03 -12.90
N ASN A 90 23.20 -1.82 -12.48
CA ASN A 90 22.26 -0.87 -13.07
C ASN A 90 22.42 0.51 -12.43
N GLN A 91 22.68 1.53 -13.24
CA GLN A 91 22.86 2.93 -12.79
C GLN A 91 21.54 3.72 -12.70
N ASN A 92 20.42 3.17 -13.19
CA ASN A 92 19.13 3.85 -13.26
C ASN A 92 18.39 3.82 -11.92
N ILE A 93 19.07 4.19 -10.83
CA ILE A 93 18.56 4.18 -9.47
C ILE A 93 18.50 5.64 -8.95
N PHE A 94 17.28 6.12 -8.76
CA PHE A 94 16.98 7.49 -8.34
C PHE A 94 16.51 7.50 -6.88
N LEU A 95 16.93 8.52 -6.14
CA LEU A 95 16.59 8.67 -4.73
C LEU A 95 15.68 9.88 -4.53
N HIS A 96 14.57 9.66 -3.83
CA HIS A 96 13.60 10.70 -3.48
C HIS A 96 13.38 10.69 -1.97
N ILE A 97 13.74 11.80 -1.31
CA ILE A 97 13.59 11.91 0.14
C ILE A 97 12.22 12.49 0.48
N VAL A 98 11.31 11.62 0.92
CA VAL A 98 9.92 11.95 1.22
C VAL A 98 9.47 11.20 2.46
N ASP A 99 8.95 11.93 3.44
CA ASP A 99 8.24 11.35 4.57
C ASP A 99 6.76 11.19 4.22
N LEU A 100 6.29 9.95 4.10
CA LEU A 100 4.90 9.65 3.77
C LEU A 100 3.92 10.05 4.88
N SER A 101 4.39 10.32 6.10
CA SER A 101 3.55 10.86 7.17
C SER A 101 3.19 12.34 6.99
N LEU A 102 3.77 13.02 5.98
CA LEU A 102 3.56 14.42 5.67
C LEU A 102 2.87 14.59 4.29
N PRO A 103 1.52 14.55 4.22
CA PRO A 103 0.77 14.56 2.96
C PRO A 103 1.12 15.73 2.02
N LYS A 104 1.39 16.92 2.56
CA LYS A 104 1.81 18.10 1.78
C LYS A 104 3.15 17.87 1.08
N SER A 105 4.10 17.22 1.77
CA SER A 105 5.41 16.86 1.22
C SER A 105 5.26 15.82 0.10
N VAL A 106 4.40 14.81 0.32
CA VAL A 106 4.08 13.78 -0.69
C VAL A 106 3.48 14.41 -1.94
N TRP A 107 2.51 15.31 -1.79
CA TRP A 107 1.90 16.01 -2.92
C TRP A 107 2.93 16.82 -3.73
N LYS A 108 3.74 17.64 -3.04
CA LYS A 108 4.79 18.45 -3.69
C LYS A 108 5.80 17.58 -4.44
N PHE A 109 6.21 16.46 -3.85
CA PHE A 109 7.09 15.49 -4.51
C PHE A 109 6.46 14.98 -5.81
N VAL A 110 5.20 14.55 -5.77
CA VAL A 110 4.53 14.01 -6.95
C VAL A 110 4.39 15.05 -8.05
N GLU A 111 4.02 16.29 -7.72
CA GLU A 111 3.89 17.35 -8.72
C GLU A 111 5.21 17.64 -9.47
N ASN A 112 6.35 17.56 -8.77
CA ASN A 112 7.65 17.65 -9.42
C ASN A 112 7.97 16.39 -10.23
N PHE A 113 7.73 15.20 -9.66
CA PHE A 113 8.00 13.92 -10.31
C PHE A 113 7.31 13.80 -11.67
N LYS A 114 6.05 14.23 -11.78
CA LYS A 114 5.26 14.15 -13.02
C LYS A 114 5.82 14.99 -14.18
N GLN A 115 6.63 16.00 -13.88
CA GLN A 115 7.22 16.89 -14.88
C GLN A 115 8.48 16.28 -15.50
N GLU A 116 9.17 15.43 -14.74
CA GLU A 116 10.52 14.96 -15.06
C GLU A 116 10.57 13.46 -15.41
N HIS A 117 9.56 12.69 -14.99
CA HIS A 117 9.62 11.23 -15.00
C HIS A 117 8.32 10.59 -15.48
N THR A 118 8.48 9.42 -16.08
CA THR A 118 7.40 8.46 -16.34
C THR A 118 7.32 7.43 -15.22
N LEU A 119 6.21 6.69 -15.14
CA LEU A 119 6.04 5.65 -14.14
C LEU A 119 5.14 4.54 -14.66
N ASN A 120 5.69 3.33 -14.80
CA ASN A 120 4.91 2.16 -15.20
C ASN A 120 4.34 1.45 -13.96
N VAL A 121 5.11 1.36 -12.87
CA VAL A 121 4.71 0.57 -11.70
C VAL A 121 4.95 1.31 -10.39
N LEU A 122 3.90 1.48 -9.59
CA LEU A 122 3.99 1.99 -8.22
C LEU A 122 3.90 0.83 -7.22
N ILE A 123 4.87 0.76 -6.30
CA ILE A 123 4.92 -0.21 -5.22
C ILE A 123 4.82 0.53 -3.87
N ASN A 124 3.61 0.52 -3.30
CA ASN A 124 3.32 1.01 -1.96
C ASN A 124 3.76 -0.01 -0.91
N ASN A 125 5.07 -0.07 -0.64
CA ASN A 125 5.68 -0.95 0.36
C ASN A 125 5.90 -0.28 1.72
N ALA A 126 6.13 1.04 1.76
CA ALA A 126 6.40 1.73 3.01
C ALA A 126 5.25 1.55 4.02
N GLY A 127 5.63 1.34 5.28
CA GLY A 127 4.69 1.32 6.39
C GLY A 127 5.40 1.34 7.74
N CYS A 128 4.65 1.70 8.76
CA CYS A 128 5.12 1.73 10.15
C CYS A 128 4.08 1.14 11.10
N MET A 129 4.54 0.74 12.27
CA MET A 129 3.70 0.33 13.40
C MET A 129 4.26 0.98 14.65
N VAL A 130 3.71 2.14 15.00
CA VAL A 130 4.05 2.87 16.22
C VAL A 130 3.09 2.42 17.32
N ASN A 131 3.64 1.88 18.40
CA ASN A 131 2.85 1.31 19.51
C ASN A 131 2.29 2.35 20.48
N LYS A 132 2.71 3.61 20.36
CA LYS A 132 2.17 4.75 21.10
C LYS A 132 1.44 5.67 20.13
N ARG A 133 0.30 6.23 20.57
CA ARG A 133 -0.41 7.23 19.77
C ARG A 133 0.44 8.49 19.71
N GLU A 134 0.94 8.80 18.54
CA GLU A 134 1.74 9.98 18.27
C GLU A 134 1.11 10.74 17.10
N LEU A 135 1.19 12.06 17.16
CA LEU A 135 0.69 12.93 16.09
C LEU A 135 1.86 13.45 15.25
N THR A 136 1.58 13.71 13.97
CA THR A 136 2.44 14.50 13.10
C THR A 136 2.28 15.99 13.43
N GLU A 137 3.10 16.83 12.79
CA GLU A 137 2.98 18.30 12.92
C GLU A 137 1.62 18.84 12.44
N ASP A 138 0.97 18.15 11.50
CA ASP A 138 -0.37 18.47 11.01
C ASP A 138 -1.50 17.88 11.89
N GLY A 139 -1.16 17.30 13.06
CA GLY A 139 -2.13 16.74 13.99
C GLY A 139 -2.71 15.37 13.58
N LEU A 140 -2.09 14.67 12.63
CA LEU A 140 -2.53 13.36 12.15
C LEU A 140 -1.90 12.22 12.95
N GLU A 141 -2.65 11.16 13.24
CA GLU A 141 -2.07 9.97 13.87
C GLU A 141 -1.01 9.33 12.95
N LYS A 142 0.20 9.06 13.46
CA LYS A 142 1.37 8.69 12.65
C LYS A 142 1.19 7.41 11.82
N ASN A 143 0.55 6.37 12.36
CA ASN A 143 0.29 5.13 11.61
C ASN A 143 -0.67 5.41 10.45
N PHE A 144 -1.78 6.10 10.72
CA PHE A 144 -2.76 6.50 9.71
C PHE A 144 -2.13 7.40 8.64
N ALA A 145 -1.38 8.43 9.05
CA ALA A 145 -0.70 9.35 8.17
C ALA A 145 0.24 8.61 7.20
N THR A 146 1.09 7.71 7.72
CA THR A 146 2.06 6.96 6.90
C THR A 146 1.40 5.88 6.05
N ASN A 147 0.62 5.01 6.69
CA ASN A 147 0.15 3.76 6.08
C ASN A 147 -1.06 3.98 5.17
N THR A 148 -1.85 5.03 5.41
CA THR A 148 -3.14 5.21 4.71
C THR A 148 -3.17 6.52 3.95
N LEU A 149 -3.06 7.66 4.64
CA LEU A 149 -3.21 8.96 3.97
C LEU A 149 -2.07 9.25 2.99
N GLY A 150 -0.82 8.97 3.38
CA GLY A 150 0.34 9.11 2.50
C GLY A 150 0.23 8.22 1.26
N VAL A 151 -0.18 6.96 1.44
CA VAL A 151 -0.45 6.03 0.33
C VAL A 151 -1.56 6.53 -0.57
N TYR A 152 -2.64 7.06 0.02
CA TYR A 152 -3.77 7.63 -0.72
C TYR A 152 -3.34 8.82 -1.57
N VAL A 153 -2.63 9.79 -0.97
CA VAL A 153 -2.17 11.00 -1.66
C VAL A 153 -1.17 10.63 -2.77
N LEU A 154 -0.18 9.80 -2.46
CA LEU A 154 0.83 9.37 -3.43
C LEU A 154 0.19 8.67 -4.63
N THR A 155 -0.65 7.66 -4.38
CA THR A 155 -1.27 6.86 -5.42
C THR A 155 -2.21 7.71 -6.26
N THR A 156 -3.15 8.42 -5.63
CA THR A 156 -4.15 9.23 -6.33
C THR A 156 -3.49 10.31 -7.18
N ALA A 157 -2.43 10.94 -6.65
CA ALA A 157 -1.71 11.95 -7.39
C ALA A 157 -0.94 11.35 -8.58
N LEU A 158 -0.38 10.13 -8.50
CA LEU A 158 0.39 9.51 -9.59
C LEU A 158 -0.45 8.86 -10.69
N ILE A 159 -1.76 8.66 -10.49
CA ILE A 159 -2.66 8.05 -11.49
C ILE A 159 -2.52 8.67 -12.90
N PRO A 160 -2.52 10.01 -13.09
CA PRO A 160 -2.43 10.58 -14.43
C PRO A 160 -1.11 10.31 -15.17
N VAL A 161 -0.04 9.94 -14.46
CA VAL A 161 1.23 9.52 -15.09
C VAL A 161 1.22 8.03 -15.38
N LEU A 162 0.69 7.22 -14.46
CA LEU A 162 0.50 5.79 -14.67
C LEU A 162 -0.38 5.51 -15.89
N GLU A 163 -1.51 6.22 -16.06
CA GLU A 163 -2.44 6.01 -17.18
C GLU A 163 -1.85 6.31 -18.57
N LYS A 164 -0.71 7.00 -18.64
CA LYS A 164 -0.01 7.29 -19.92
C LYS A 164 0.89 6.15 -20.37
N GLU A 165 1.23 5.23 -19.46
CA GLU A 165 2.20 4.19 -19.69
C GLU A 165 1.56 2.87 -20.13
N HIS A 166 2.33 2.04 -20.81
CA HIS A 166 1.90 0.68 -21.15
C HIS A 166 1.99 -0.25 -19.93
N ASP A 167 0.97 -1.10 -19.76
CA ASP A 167 0.85 -2.05 -18.65
C ASP A 167 1.11 -1.37 -17.29
N PRO A 168 0.31 -0.34 -16.92
CA PRO A 168 0.53 0.38 -15.69
C PRO A 168 -0.02 -0.41 -14.50
N ARG A 169 0.76 -0.50 -13.43
CA ARG A 169 0.44 -1.32 -12.26
C ARG A 169 0.62 -0.57 -10.95
N VAL A 170 -0.25 -0.85 -9.99
CA VAL A 170 -0.12 -0.36 -8.61
C VAL A 170 -0.24 -1.54 -7.66
N ILE A 171 0.83 -1.81 -6.91
CA ILE A 171 0.89 -2.90 -5.94
C ILE A 171 1.01 -2.32 -4.55
N THR A 172 0.10 -2.71 -3.65
CA THR A 172 0.12 -2.28 -2.25
C THR A 172 0.47 -3.44 -1.33
N VAL A 173 1.60 -3.33 -0.63
CA VAL A 173 2.03 -4.32 0.38
C VAL A 173 1.27 -4.06 1.67
N SER A 174 0.25 -4.88 1.90
CA SER A 174 -0.59 -4.86 3.08
C SER A 174 -0.20 -5.99 4.05
N SER A 175 -1.14 -6.47 4.87
CA SER A 175 -0.89 -7.53 5.85
C SER A 175 -2.11 -8.41 6.02
N GLY A 176 -1.91 -9.72 6.19
CA GLY A 176 -2.95 -10.64 6.62
C GLY A 176 -3.58 -10.25 7.97
N GLY A 177 -2.86 -9.48 8.81
CA GLY A 177 -3.39 -8.98 10.09
C GLY A 177 -4.67 -8.15 9.94
N MET A 178 -4.94 -7.57 8.77
CA MET A 178 -6.21 -6.87 8.50
C MET A 178 -7.44 -7.77 8.64
N LEU A 179 -7.30 -9.09 8.46
CA LEU A 179 -8.41 -10.05 8.50
C LEU A 179 -9.05 -10.17 9.89
N VAL A 180 -8.35 -9.75 10.93
CA VAL A 180 -8.83 -9.86 12.31
C VAL A 180 -9.81 -8.74 12.67
N GLN A 181 -9.96 -7.72 11.82
CA GLN A 181 -10.82 -6.57 12.07
C GLN A 181 -11.77 -6.24 10.91
N LYS A 182 -12.94 -5.69 11.26
CA LYS A 182 -13.80 -5.01 10.29
C LYS A 182 -13.26 -3.61 10.07
N LEU A 183 -13.44 -3.07 8.86
CA LEU A 183 -13.10 -1.68 8.59
C LEU A 183 -13.91 -0.77 9.52
N ASN A 184 -13.24 0.08 10.29
CA ASN A 184 -13.85 1.16 11.02
C ASN A 184 -13.72 2.46 10.22
N THR A 185 -14.85 3.03 9.81
CA THR A 185 -14.88 4.31 9.09
C THR A 185 -15.19 5.51 9.99
N ASP A 186 -15.72 5.27 11.19
CA ASP A 186 -16.12 6.31 12.13
C ASP A 186 -14.97 6.87 12.96
N ASP A 187 -13.87 6.12 13.04
CA ASP A 187 -12.66 6.52 13.77
C ASP A 187 -11.38 6.01 13.07
N PRO A 188 -11.04 6.58 11.90
CA PRO A 188 -9.91 6.13 11.09
C PRO A 188 -8.55 6.40 11.73
N GLN A 189 -8.49 7.31 12.73
CA GLN A 189 -7.27 7.73 13.45
C GLN A 189 -7.21 7.21 14.89
N SER A 190 -8.13 6.33 15.29
CA SER A 190 -8.19 5.72 16.63
C SER A 190 -8.15 6.75 17.77
N GLU A 191 -9.00 7.77 17.68
CA GLU A 191 -9.20 8.83 18.68
C GLU A 191 -10.17 8.43 19.79
N ARG A 192 -11.15 7.59 19.48
CA ARG A 192 -12.29 7.28 20.36
C ARG A 192 -12.10 5.97 21.12
N THR A 193 -11.13 5.15 20.73
CA THR A 193 -10.84 3.86 21.34
C THR A 193 -9.46 3.85 21.99
N ALA A 194 -9.27 2.96 22.98
CA ALA A 194 -7.95 2.73 23.55
C ALA A 194 -6.95 2.36 22.44
N PHE A 195 -5.81 3.05 22.42
CA PHE A 195 -4.83 2.90 21.36
C PHE A 195 -4.05 1.59 21.52
N ASP A 196 -4.17 0.72 20.51
CA ASP A 196 -3.36 -0.49 20.36
C ASP A 196 -2.72 -0.41 18.97
N GLY A 197 -1.39 -0.22 18.91
CA GLY A 197 -0.67 -0.05 17.65
C GLY A 197 -0.81 -1.23 16.68
N THR A 198 -0.97 -2.46 17.19
CA THR A 198 -1.21 -3.63 16.33
C THR A 198 -2.62 -3.55 15.74
N MET A 199 -3.60 -3.11 16.53
CA MET A 199 -4.97 -2.96 16.05
C MET A 199 -5.12 -1.78 15.08
N VAL A 200 -4.46 -0.65 15.33
CA VAL A 200 -4.41 0.49 14.41
C VAL A 200 -3.72 0.10 13.10
N TYR A 201 -2.60 -0.61 13.17
CA TYR A 201 -1.93 -1.14 11.99
C TYR A 201 -2.86 -2.05 11.17
N ALA A 202 -3.58 -2.97 11.82
CA ALA A 202 -4.55 -3.82 11.13
C ALA A 202 -5.69 -3.03 10.46
N GLN A 203 -6.19 -1.95 11.09
CA GLN A 203 -7.13 -1.01 10.45
C GLN A 203 -6.53 -0.33 9.22
N ASN A 204 -5.30 0.19 9.31
CA ASN A 204 -4.66 0.83 8.17
C ASN A 204 -4.45 -0.14 7.01
N LYS A 205 -4.03 -1.37 7.31
CA LYS A 205 -3.90 -2.43 6.31
C LYS A 205 -5.24 -2.84 5.70
N ARG A 206 -6.34 -2.77 6.47
CA ARG A 206 -7.71 -2.94 5.94
C ARG A 206 -8.12 -1.77 5.03
N GLN A 207 -7.81 -0.53 5.42
CA GLN A 207 -8.05 0.67 4.61
C GLN A 207 -7.33 0.57 3.24
N GLN A 208 -6.07 0.13 3.22
CA GLN A 208 -5.30 -0.10 1.99
C GLN A 208 -6.00 -1.05 1.01
N VAL A 209 -6.52 -2.20 1.49
CA VAL A 209 -7.24 -3.17 0.62
C VAL A 209 -8.48 -2.51 -0.01
N VAL A 210 -9.27 -1.80 0.78
CA VAL A 210 -10.47 -1.13 0.29
C VAL A 210 -10.13 -0.01 -0.70
N LEU A 211 -9.05 0.74 -0.47
CA LEU A 211 -8.57 1.73 -1.43
C LEU A 211 -8.15 1.08 -2.75
N THR A 212 -7.44 -0.06 -2.72
CA THR A 212 -7.09 -0.83 -3.92
C THR A 212 -8.33 -1.24 -4.72
N GLU A 213 -9.37 -1.77 -4.06
CA GLU A 213 -10.64 -2.12 -4.71
C GLU A 213 -11.31 -0.91 -5.36
N ARG A 214 -11.27 0.26 -4.70
CA ARG A 214 -11.89 1.49 -5.19
C ARG A 214 -11.15 2.06 -6.39
N TRP A 215 -9.82 2.11 -6.34
CA TRP A 215 -9.01 2.56 -7.47
C TRP A 215 -9.15 1.63 -8.68
N ALA A 216 -9.18 0.31 -8.47
CA ALA A 216 -9.39 -0.66 -9.55
C ALA A 216 -10.69 -0.41 -10.34
N ARG A 217 -11.77 -0.05 -9.64
CA ARG A 217 -13.06 0.27 -10.27
C ARG A 217 -13.05 1.63 -10.97
N ALA A 218 -12.37 2.61 -10.39
CA ALA A 218 -12.35 3.98 -10.91
C ALA A 218 -11.37 4.16 -12.08
N HIS A 219 -10.29 3.37 -12.12
CA HIS A 219 -9.18 3.51 -13.08
C HIS A 219 -8.88 2.16 -13.74
N PRO A 220 -9.78 1.64 -14.60
CA PRO A 220 -9.65 0.31 -15.20
C PRO A 220 -8.44 0.17 -16.15
N ALA A 221 -7.82 1.28 -16.57
CA ALA A 221 -6.60 1.28 -17.35
C ALA A 221 -5.36 0.83 -16.56
N ILE A 222 -5.41 0.89 -15.22
CA ILE A 222 -4.31 0.49 -14.34
C ILE A 222 -4.69 -0.81 -13.63
N HIS A 223 -3.76 -1.77 -13.58
CA HIS A 223 -3.93 -2.99 -12.81
C HIS A 223 -3.54 -2.73 -11.34
N PHE A 224 -4.53 -2.80 -10.43
CA PHE A 224 -4.33 -2.62 -9.00
C PHE A 224 -4.33 -3.96 -8.29
N SER A 225 -3.33 -4.17 -7.43
CA SER A 225 -3.22 -5.37 -6.60
C SER A 225 -2.80 -5.02 -5.18
N CYS A 226 -3.31 -5.78 -4.21
CA CYS A 226 -2.90 -5.67 -2.82
C CYS A 226 -2.41 -7.04 -2.34
N MET A 227 -1.38 -7.12 -1.51
CA MET A 227 -0.81 -8.41 -1.14
C MET A 227 -0.34 -8.49 0.31
N HIS A 228 -0.21 -9.71 0.82
CA HIS A 228 0.47 -10.04 2.07
C HIS A 228 1.82 -10.72 1.77
N PRO A 229 2.95 -10.21 2.29
CA PRO A 229 4.28 -10.78 2.00
C PRO A 229 4.64 -12.03 2.83
N GLY A 230 3.71 -12.54 3.64
CA GLY A 230 4.02 -13.50 4.69
C GLY A 230 4.64 -12.84 5.93
N TRP A 231 5.15 -13.66 6.84
CA TRP A 231 5.81 -13.23 8.06
C TRP A 231 7.31 -13.13 7.83
N VAL A 232 7.75 -11.92 7.48
CA VAL A 232 9.11 -11.64 7.02
C VAL A 232 9.96 -11.05 8.15
N ASP A 233 11.18 -11.56 8.28
CA ASP A 233 12.16 -11.03 9.23
C ASP A 233 12.75 -9.70 8.73
N THR A 234 12.16 -8.60 9.18
CA THR A 234 12.58 -7.24 8.81
C THR A 234 12.94 -6.42 10.05
N PRO A 235 13.74 -5.34 9.90
CA PRO A 235 13.98 -4.40 11.00
C PRO A 235 12.68 -3.84 11.61
N GLY A 236 11.64 -3.63 10.79
CA GLY A 236 10.33 -3.16 11.24
C GLY A 236 9.62 -4.14 12.17
N VAL A 237 9.64 -5.43 11.84
CA VAL A 237 9.07 -6.50 12.69
C VAL A 237 9.85 -6.65 13.99
N ARG A 238 11.19 -6.65 13.92
CA ARG A 238 12.07 -6.75 15.11
C ARG A 238 11.81 -5.63 16.12
N LEU A 239 11.64 -4.40 15.63
CA LEU A 239 11.42 -3.21 16.47
C LEU A 239 9.98 -3.14 17.00
N SER A 240 9.00 -3.36 16.13
CA SER A 240 7.59 -3.07 16.45
C SER A 240 6.87 -4.24 17.10
N MET A 241 7.37 -5.47 16.88
CA MET A 241 6.79 -6.71 17.40
C MET A 241 7.86 -7.65 18.00
N PRO A 242 8.62 -7.21 19.01
CA PRO A 242 9.77 -7.97 19.53
C PRO A 242 9.37 -9.34 20.10
N GLY A 243 8.21 -9.47 20.75
CA GLY A 243 7.72 -10.74 21.27
C GLY A 243 7.33 -11.75 20.17
N PHE A 244 6.78 -11.26 19.06
CA PHE A 244 6.48 -12.09 17.89
C PHE A 244 7.78 -12.59 17.24
N HIS A 245 8.74 -11.70 17.04
CA HIS A 245 10.05 -12.03 16.51
C HIS A 245 10.79 -13.04 17.42
N ALA A 246 10.79 -12.84 18.74
CA ALA A 246 11.39 -13.78 19.69
C ALA A 246 10.78 -15.18 19.60
N ARG A 247 9.47 -15.28 19.37
CA ARG A 247 8.76 -16.56 19.30
C ARG A 247 8.91 -17.27 17.96
N LEU A 248 9.00 -16.52 16.85
CA LEU A 248 8.90 -17.07 15.50
C LEU A 248 10.12 -16.81 14.62
N GLY A 249 11.17 -16.13 15.10
CA GLY A 249 12.31 -15.65 14.31
C GLY A 249 12.89 -16.69 13.34
N ALA A 250 13.18 -17.91 13.82
CA ALA A 250 13.71 -18.99 12.99
C ALA A 250 12.75 -19.52 11.90
N ARG A 251 11.45 -19.19 12.00
CA ARG A 251 10.40 -19.57 11.05
C ARG A 251 10.00 -18.42 10.12
N LEU A 252 10.52 -17.21 10.34
CA LEU A 252 10.21 -16.07 9.49
C LEU A 252 10.87 -16.22 8.11
N ARG A 253 10.18 -15.71 7.09
CA ARG A 253 10.71 -15.59 5.72
C ARG A 253 11.88 -14.60 5.68
N SER A 254 12.80 -14.79 4.76
CA SER A 254 13.80 -13.77 4.44
C SER A 254 13.18 -12.59 3.70
N GLU A 255 13.86 -11.44 3.66
CA GLU A 255 13.41 -10.25 2.91
C GLU A 255 13.17 -10.56 1.42
N ALA A 256 14.02 -11.41 0.82
CA ALA A 256 13.87 -11.88 -0.56
C ALA A 256 12.63 -12.78 -0.74
N GLN A 257 12.38 -13.72 0.18
CA GLN A 257 11.18 -14.55 0.17
C GLN A 257 9.90 -13.74 0.40
N GLY A 258 9.98 -12.59 1.07
CA GLY A 258 8.86 -11.66 1.22
C GLY A 258 8.58 -10.79 -0.01
N ALA A 259 9.56 -10.68 -0.92
CA ALA A 259 9.45 -9.89 -2.14
C ALA A 259 8.85 -10.67 -3.33
N ASP A 260 8.71 -12.00 -3.21
CA ASP A 260 8.27 -12.91 -4.27
C ASP A 260 6.99 -12.45 -4.98
N THR A 261 5.93 -12.22 -4.21
CA THR A 261 4.58 -11.97 -4.69
C THR A 261 4.47 -10.53 -5.21
N VAL A 262 5.16 -9.57 -4.60
CA VAL A 262 5.17 -8.18 -5.11
C VAL A 262 5.95 -8.10 -6.43
N LEU A 263 7.02 -8.87 -6.59
CA LEU A 263 7.75 -8.98 -7.85
C LEU A 263 6.89 -9.65 -8.93
N TRP A 264 6.20 -10.75 -8.60
CA TRP A 264 5.29 -11.41 -9.54
C TRP A 264 4.18 -10.45 -10.01
N LEU A 265 3.52 -9.75 -9.07
CA LEU A 265 2.49 -8.76 -9.40
C LEU A 265 3.02 -7.59 -10.25
N ALA A 266 4.25 -7.15 -9.98
CA ALA A 266 4.88 -6.03 -10.69
C ALA A 266 5.41 -6.39 -12.09
N LEU A 267 5.80 -7.65 -12.31
CA LEU A 267 6.58 -8.05 -13.49
C LEU A 267 5.85 -9.06 -14.39
N ALA A 268 5.19 -10.06 -13.81
CA ALA A 268 4.66 -11.20 -14.55
C ALA A 268 3.46 -10.79 -15.42
N PRO A 269 3.40 -11.19 -16.70
CA PRO A 269 2.17 -11.06 -17.51
C PRO A 269 1.01 -11.88 -16.93
N ALA A 270 1.28 -13.03 -16.31
CA ALA A 270 0.26 -13.87 -15.66
C ALA A 270 -0.49 -13.13 -14.53
N ALA A 271 0.14 -12.13 -13.91
CA ALA A 271 -0.49 -11.31 -12.88
C ALA A 271 -1.65 -10.45 -13.43
N THR A 272 -1.50 -9.89 -14.63
CA THR A 272 -2.55 -9.03 -15.22
C THR A 272 -3.70 -9.82 -15.84
N ALA A 273 -3.54 -11.14 -15.99
CA ALA A 273 -4.65 -12.05 -16.29
C ALA A 273 -5.62 -12.24 -15.09
N GLN A 274 -5.18 -11.91 -13.88
CA GLN A 274 -6.04 -11.93 -12.70
C GLN A 274 -6.93 -10.69 -12.63
N PRO A 275 -8.09 -10.74 -11.93
CA PRO A 275 -8.91 -9.56 -11.73
C PRO A 275 -8.17 -8.46 -10.95
N SER A 276 -8.27 -7.22 -11.42
CA SER A 276 -7.80 -6.03 -10.70
C SER A 276 -8.61 -5.78 -9.42
N GLY A 277 -7.99 -5.18 -8.41
CA GLY A 277 -8.60 -4.89 -7.11
C GLY A 277 -8.52 -6.03 -6.09
N CYS A 278 -7.78 -7.10 -6.40
CA CYS A 278 -7.69 -8.30 -5.56
C CYS A 278 -6.68 -8.18 -4.40
N PHE A 279 -6.87 -9.01 -3.38
CA PHE A 279 -5.93 -9.20 -2.27
C PHE A 279 -5.28 -10.58 -2.32
N PHE A 280 -3.95 -10.63 -2.45
CA PHE A 280 -3.15 -11.85 -2.62
C PHE A 280 -2.45 -12.28 -1.31
N GLN A 281 -2.46 -13.58 -1.00
CA GLN A 281 -1.86 -14.13 0.24
C GLN A 281 -1.21 -15.50 -0.06
N GLY A 282 0.07 -15.56 -0.39
CA GLY A 282 0.66 -16.83 -0.86
C GLY A 282 -0.05 -17.34 -2.13
N ASP A 283 0.17 -18.61 -2.49
CA ASP A 283 -0.19 -19.16 -3.81
C ASP A 283 -1.56 -18.74 -4.32
N PHE A 284 -1.52 -18.43 -5.61
CA PHE A 284 -2.49 -17.77 -6.47
C PHE A 284 -3.94 -17.99 -6.09
N LEU A 285 -4.65 -16.86 -5.97
CA LEU A 285 -6.06 -16.75 -5.65
C LEU A 285 -6.39 -17.36 -4.29
N SER A 286 -6.64 -16.50 -3.30
CA SER A 286 -7.74 -16.88 -2.42
C SER A 286 -8.98 -16.91 -3.31
N GLU A 287 -9.43 -18.12 -3.69
CA GLU A 287 -10.79 -18.30 -4.18
C GLU A 287 -11.73 -17.49 -3.26
N PRO A 288 -12.76 -16.83 -3.81
CA PRO A 288 -13.80 -16.23 -2.99
C PRO A 288 -14.29 -17.31 -2.02
N GLN A 289 -13.91 -17.16 -0.74
CA GLN A 289 -14.11 -18.20 0.26
C GLN A 289 -15.60 -18.54 0.34
N PRO A 290 -15.96 -19.84 0.48
CA PRO A 290 -17.34 -20.27 0.54
C PRO A 290 -18.13 -19.45 1.57
N GLU A 291 -19.37 -19.13 1.19
CA GLU A 291 -20.27 -18.23 1.92
C GLU A 291 -20.38 -18.64 3.40
N GLY A 292 -19.71 -17.90 4.29
CA GLY A 292 -19.86 -18.12 5.74
C GLY A 292 -18.70 -17.67 6.61
N VAL A 293 -17.45 -17.92 6.21
CA VAL A 293 -16.30 -17.69 7.12
C VAL A 293 -15.85 -16.22 7.15
N TRP A 294 -15.99 -15.52 6.01
CA TRP A 294 -15.45 -14.16 5.80
C TRP A 294 -16.44 -13.21 5.07
N ARG A 295 -17.74 -13.36 5.32
CA ARG A 295 -18.83 -12.59 4.66
C ARG A 295 -18.72 -11.05 4.76
N TRP A 296 -17.80 -10.53 5.58
CA TRP A 296 -17.57 -9.10 5.80
C TRP A 296 -16.29 -8.58 5.13
N THR A 297 -15.50 -9.47 4.53
CA THR A 297 -14.22 -9.15 3.89
C THR A 297 -14.38 -8.90 2.40
N LEU A 298 -15.41 -9.51 1.79
CA LEU A 298 -15.91 -9.24 0.45
C LEU A 298 -17.05 -8.21 0.52
N LEU A 299 -16.85 -7.01 -0.02
CA LEU A 299 -17.98 -6.25 -0.56
C LEU A 299 -18.33 -6.90 -1.91
N SER A 300 -19.09 -8.01 -1.84
CA SER A 300 -19.78 -8.73 -2.92
C SER A 300 -19.44 -8.34 -4.38
N PRO A 301 -18.90 -9.28 -5.19
CA PRO A 301 -18.85 -9.16 -6.65
C PRO A 301 -20.20 -9.42 -7.35
N ARG A 302 -21.26 -9.83 -6.63
CA ARG A 302 -22.53 -10.30 -7.23
C ARG A 302 -23.58 -9.21 -7.51
N SER A 303 -23.14 -7.97 -7.74
CA SER A 303 -24.02 -6.91 -8.28
C SER A 303 -23.38 -6.14 -9.43
N CYS A 304 -22.35 -6.71 -10.07
CA CYS A 304 -21.90 -6.28 -11.39
C CYS A 304 -22.83 -6.89 -12.46
N GLY A 305 -24.05 -6.40 -12.49
CA GLY A 305 -25.08 -6.83 -13.42
C GLY A 305 -26.34 -6.04 -13.13
N GLU A 306 -26.65 -5.13 -14.04
CA GLU A 306 -27.87 -4.32 -14.12
C GLU A 306 -27.94 -3.04 -13.27
N GLY A 307 -27.63 -1.93 -13.96
CA GLY A 307 -28.47 -0.73 -13.95
C GLY A 307 -28.63 0.00 -12.62
N LEU A 308 -27.62 0.78 -12.21
CA LEU A 308 -27.85 1.96 -11.38
C LEU A 308 -27.07 3.15 -11.92
N SER A 309 -27.79 4.27 -12.06
CA SER A 309 -27.40 5.55 -12.66
C SER A 309 -26.16 6.19 -11.99
N PRO A 310 -25.52 7.20 -12.60
CA PRO A 310 -24.29 7.78 -12.06
C PRO A 310 -24.62 8.56 -10.78
N PHE A 311 -24.15 8.06 -9.64
CA PHE A 311 -24.17 8.81 -8.37
C PHE A 311 -22.74 9.20 -7.98
N PRO A 312 -22.58 10.37 -7.33
CA PRO A 312 -21.37 11.17 -7.39
C PRO A 312 -20.28 10.68 -6.43
N LEU A 313 -19.05 11.14 -6.70
CA LEU A 313 -17.86 11.10 -5.85
C LEU A 313 -18.15 10.91 -4.35
N MET A 314 -17.53 9.89 -3.76
CA MET A 314 -17.50 9.64 -2.32
C MET A 314 -17.03 10.90 -1.56
N CYS A 315 -17.99 11.64 -1.01
CA CYS A 315 -17.76 12.57 0.10
C CYS A 315 -17.71 11.75 1.38
N TRP A 316 -16.68 11.97 2.21
CA TRP A 316 -16.60 11.42 3.57
C TRP A 316 -17.81 11.88 4.40
N PRO A 317 -18.47 11.01 5.18
CA PRO A 317 -19.54 11.45 6.07
C PRO A 317 -19.00 12.37 7.17
N ALA A 318 -19.72 13.48 7.39
CA ALA A 318 -19.39 14.54 8.32
C ALA A 318 -19.36 14.05 9.78
N PHE A 319 -18.28 14.37 10.49
CA PHE A 319 -18.11 14.14 11.91
C PHE A 319 -18.97 15.13 12.73
N GLY A 320 -19.85 14.60 13.58
CA GLY A 320 -20.38 15.31 14.76
C GLY A 320 -20.95 16.72 14.51
N GLY A 321 -22.05 16.83 13.77
CA GLY A 321 -22.91 18.04 13.81
C GLY A 321 -22.29 19.36 13.33
N ARG A 322 -21.09 19.36 12.75
CA ARG A 322 -20.50 20.49 12.02
C ARG A 322 -19.87 19.95 10.74
N LEU A 323 -20.28 20.50 9.59
CA LEU A 323 -19.69 20.16 8.30
C LEU A 323 -18.19 20.48 8.32
N LEU A 324 -17.35 19.45 8.27
CA LEU A 324 -15.96 19.58 7.86
C LEU A 324 -15.96 19.82 6.34
N GLY A 325 -15.38 20.95 5.93
CA GLY A 325 -15.29 21.35 4.53
C GLY A 325 -14.56 20.32 3.67
N LEU A 326 -14.96 20.25 2.40
CA LEU A 326 -14.26 19.53 1.35
C LEU A 326 -12.79 19.98 1.32
N LEU A 327 -11.86 19.04 1.43
CA LEU A 327 -10.45 19.30 1.20
C LEU A 327 -10.24 19.33 -0.31
N PHE A 328 -9.96 20.53 -0.82
CA PHE A 328 -9.67 20.76 -2.22
C PHE A 328 -8.28 21.39 -2.35
N TRP A 329 -7.48 20.88 -3.29
CA TRP A 329 -6.18 21.43 -3.62
C TRP A 329 -6.31 22.28 -4.90
N GLU A 330 -6.04 23.59 -4.81
CA GLU A 330 -5.71 24.41 -5.98
C GLU A 330 -4.26 24.87 -5.85
N GLY A 331 -3.36 24.29 -6.65
CA GLY A 331 -1.94 24.62 -6.61
C GLY A 331 -1.29 24.29 -5.25
N PRO A 332 -0.45 25.17 -4.66
CA PRO A 332 0.25 24.89 -3.41
C PRO A 332 -0.59 25.12 -2.15
N HIS A 333 -1.85 25.58 -2.28
CA HIS A 333 -2.70 25.94 -1.14
C HIS A 333 -3.72 24.86 -0.82
N LEU A 334 -3.87 24.58 0.48
CA LEU A 334 -4.94 23.75 1.01
C LEU A 334 -6.11 24.65 1.36
N TRP A 335 -7.21 24.56 0.61
CA TRP A 335 -8.39 25.36 0.89
C TRP A 335 -9.33 24.64 1.84
N LEU A 336 -9.65 25.28 2.97
CA LEU A 336 -10.67 24.84 3.92
C LEU A 336 -11.96 25.61 3.66
N CYS A 337 -13.01 24.93 3.18
CA CYS A 337 -14.32 25.54 3.05
C CYS A 337 -14.92 25.79 4.45
N THR A 338 -15.21 27.03 4.81
CA THR A 338 -15.97 27.38 6.01
C THR A 338 -17.46 27.06 5.82
N PRO A 339 -18.21 26.63 6.86
CA PRO A 339 -19.60 26.22 6.69
C PRO A 339 -20.53 27.43 6.45
N GLY A 340 -21.34 27.41 5.38
CA GLY A 340 -22.39 28.42 5.21
C GLY A 340 -23.15 28.54 3.88
N PHE A 341 -22.70 27.95 2.76
CA PHE A 341 -23.33 28.20 1.45
C PHE A 341 -23.71 26.91 0.70
N LEU A 342 -24.96 26.86 0.22
CA LEU A 342 -25.56 25.76 -0.54
C LEU A 342 -25.30 25.85 -2.07
N HIS A 343 -24.40 26.73 -2.51
CA HIS A 343 -24.04 26.94 -3.92
C HIS A 343 -22.53 27.19 -4.06
N PRO A 344 -21.92 26.92 -5.24
CA PRO A 344 -20.48 27.08 -5.45
C PRO A 344 -20.03 28.51 -5.13
N PRO A 345 -19.03 28.70 -4.25
CA PRO A 345 -18.60 30.03 -3.83
C PRO A 345 -17.85 30.74 -4.97
N SER A 346 -18.05 32.05 -5.09
CA SER A 346 -17.26 32.90 -5.98
C SER A 346 -15.85 33.13 -5.42
N ARG A 347 -14.89 33.48 -6.30
CA ARG A 347 -13.45 33.64 -6.02
C ARG A 347 -13.08 34.52 -4.81
N THR A 348 -14.00 35.29 -4.25
CA THR A 348 -13.77 36.27 -3.18
C THR A 348 -14.06 35.77 -1.77
N GLN A 349 -14.41 34.49 -1.58
CA GLN A 349 -14.84 33.96 -0.27
C GLN A 349 -13.88 32.96 0.38
N TRP A 350 -12.61 32.94 -0.04
CA TRP A 350 -11.61 32.02 0.51
C TRP A 350 -10.57 32.76 1.36
N VAL A 351 -10.25 32.22 2.54
CA VAL A 351 -9.18 32.73 3.43
C VAL A 351 -8.03 31.72 3.43
N LEU A 352 -6.81 32.27 3.35
CA LEU A 352 -5.52 31.57 3.26
C LEU A 352 -5.26 30.56 4.38
#